data_AF-A0A1E3Y945-F1
#
_entry.id   AF-A0A1E3Y945-F1
#
_cell.length_a   1.000
_cell.length_b   1.000
_cell.length_c   1.000
_cell.angle_alpha   90.00
_cell.angle_beta   90.00
_cell.angle_gamma   90.00
#
_symmetry.space_group_name_H-M   'P 1'
#
loop_
_entity.id
_entity.type
_entity.pdbx_description
1 polymer ?
#
loop_
_entity_poly.entity_id
_entity_poly.type
_entity_poly.pdbx_seq_one_letter_code
_entity_poly.pdbx_strand_id
1 'polypeptide(L)'
;MTHEERVKRVAGFGFTHRQAAFLVEVMLHSGFFLGRQYCTFARIVRGQKLVDFLQKLTSRKLATPYLCGHSKARVYHLHHAALYEAIEQRDVRFRKRMAAGQALERLMILDHVITHREFRWLGSEQDKVAHFLTTTSLERDALPRLAFGVRPNVTIRHFPDKLPIGVSPDGRMHTFLYLLVNPVPYDFRVFLRRHAELLRALPAWSIRLLVPVDQTDRDGWAQHLADDYEGVFRQELASPLDTVTANELRWFWEAQTLGSGVAEEKRMRRARRIFGTPRFRGLRRALELDGSRAVDVAMSRSLADAIERNEGRFERHEMRRQYLRLSHLVGTA
;
A
#
# COMPACT_ATOMS: atom_id res chain seq x y z
N MET A 1 4.99 6.06 -20.52
CA MET A 1 6.38 6.51 -20.32
C MET A 1 7.12 5.47 -19.48
N THR A 2 8.32 5.08 -19.90
CA THR A 2 9.17 4.09 -19.22
C THR A 2 9.93 4.68 -18.03
N HIS A 3 10.50 3.82 -17.17
CA HIS A 3 11.34 4.29 -16.07
C HIS A 3 12.57 5.06 -16.57
N GLU A 4 13.25 4.56 -17.60
CA GLU A 4 14.45 5.21 -18.15
C GLU A 4 14.14 6.59 -18.74
N GLU A 5 12.99 6.76 -19.40
CA GLU A 5 12.52 8.06 -19.88
C GLU A 5 12.33 9.07 -18.73
N ARG A 6 11.76 8.62 -17.60
CA ARG A 6 11.65 9.45 -16.39
C ARG A 6 13.03 9.89 -15.90
N VAL A 7 13.98 8.96 -15.82
CA VAL A 7 15.35 9.25 -15.38
C VAL A 7 16.01 10.26 -16.31
N LYS A 8 15.91 10.09 -17.63
CA LYS A 8 16.46 11.01 -18.62
C LYS A 8 15.86 12.42 -18.48
N ARG A 9 14.53 12.53 -18.33
CA ARG A 9 13.86 13.83 -18.13
C ARG A 9 14.31 14.52 -16.83
N VAL A 10 14.44 13.77 -15.73
CA VAL A 10 14.93 14.32 -14.45
C VAL A 10 16.41 14.70 -14.52
N ALA A 11 17.24 13.95 -15.26
CA ALA A 11 18.66 14.30 -15.48
C ALA A 11 18.82 15.67 -16.17
N GLY A 12 17.87 16.05 -17.03
CA GLY A 12 17.79 17.37 -17.66
C GLY A 12 17.77 18.56 -16.68
N PHE A 13 17.44 18.34 -15.41
CA PHE A 13 17.52 19.35 -14.35
C PHE A 13 18.95 19.54 -13.79
N GLY A 14 19.96 18.96 -14.44
CA GLY A 14 21.37 19.04 -14.05
C GLY A 14 21.77 18.03 -12.98
N PHE A 15 21.08 16.90 -12.92
CA PHE A 15 21.43 15.75 -12.07
C PHE A 15 22.21 14.72 -12.87
N THR A 16 23.15 14.02 -12.23
CA THR A 16 23.72 12.80 -12.84
C THR A 16 22.62 11.76 -13.02
N HIS A 17 22.78 10.84 -13.97
CA HIS A 17 21.83 9.74 -14.18
C HIS A 17 21.50 9.00 -12.86
N ARG A 18 22.52 8.73 -12.03
CA ARG A 18 22.34 8.09 -10.71
C ARG A 18 21.50 8.91 -9.72
N GLN A 19 21.73 10.23 -9.67
CA GLN A 19 20.92 11.14 -8.85
C GLN A 19 19.49 11.21 -9.36
N ALA A 20 19.31 11.30 -10.67
CA ALA A 20 18.00 11.34 -11.32
C ALA A 20 17.20 10.06 -11.05
N ALA A 21 17.83 8.88 -11.19
CA ALA A 21 17.20 7.60 -10.87
C ALA A 21 16.71 7.54 -9.42
N PHE A 22 17.54 7.98 -8.47
CA PHE A 22 17.10 8.07 -7.07
C PHE A 22 15.92 9.02 -6.87
N LEU A 23 15.95 10.20 -7.48
CA LEU A 23 14.87 11.18 -7.37
C LEU A 23 13.56 10.66 -7.97
N VAL A 24 13.61 9.87 -9.04
CA VAL A 24 12.44 9.20 -9.62
C VAL A 24 11.82 8.24 -8.59
N GLU A 25 12.63 7.40 -7.92
CA GLU A 25 12.16 6.52 -6.83
C GLU A 25 11.50 7.31 -5.70
N VAL A 26 12.12 8.42 -5.28
CA VAL A 26 11.56 9.30 -4.25
C VAL A 26 10.19 9.83 -4.69
N MET A 27 10.07 10.39 -5.89
CA MET A 27 8.82 10.99 -6.37
C MET A 27 7.70 9.96 -6.58
N LEU A 28 8.03 8.73 -6.95
CA LEU A 28 7.04 7.67 -7.20
C LEU A 28 6.55 7.00 -5.91
N HIS A 29 7.35 6.96 -4.86
CA HIS A 29 7.06 6.10 -3.69
C HIS A 29 6.92 6.84 -2.37
N SER A 30 7.48 8.05 -2.24
CA SER A 30 7.59 8.70 -0.93
C SER A 30 7.34 10.21 -0.91
N GLY A 31 8.02 10.96 -1.77
CA GLY A 31 8.19 12.42 -1.69
C GLY A 31 9.19 12.86 -0.63
N PHE A 32 9.55 11.99 0.31
CA PHE A 32 10.52 12.25 1.36
C PHE A 32 11.70 11.29 1.25
N PHE A 33 12.89 11.73 1.64
CA PHE A 33 14.04 10.83 1.74
C PHE A 33 15.03 11.26 2.82
N LEU A 34 15.92 10.35 3.16
CA LEU A 34 17.04 10.55 4.08
C LEU A 34 18.35 10.45 3.32
N GLY A 35 19.39 11.17 3.75
CA GLY A 35 20.71 11.08 3.10
C GLY A 35 21.26 9.65 3.02
N ARG A 36 20.98 8.81 4.04
CA ARG A 36 21.37 7.38 4.03
C ARG A 36 20.70 6.57 2.91
N GLN A 37 19.49 6.93 2.52
CA GLN A 37 18.74 6.24 1.47
C GLN A 37 19.40 6.51 0.12
N TYR A 38 19.80 7.76 -0.13
CA TYR A 38 20.61 8.08 -1.30
C TYR A 38 21.94 7.31 -1.29
N CYS A 39 22.66 7.29 -0.16
CA CYS A 39 23.91 6.51 -0.04
C CYS A 39 23.70 5.03 -0.36
N THR A 40 22.65 4.43 0.18
CA THR A 40 22.27 3.02 -0.06
C THR A 40 21.97 2.79 -1.53
N PHE A 41 21.10 3.60 -2.12
CA PHE A 41 20.71 3.51 -3.52
C PHE A 41 21.91 3.68 -4.47
N ALA A 42 22.72 4.71 -4.22
CA ALA A 42 23.86 5.08 -5.04
C ALA A 42 25.10 4.21 -4.80
N ARG A 43 25.05 3.31 -3.80
CA ARG A 43 26.16 2.47 -3.32
C ARG A 43 27.41 3.29 -3.01
N ILE A 44 27.24 4.36 -2.23
CA ILE A 44 28.34 5.25 -1.81
C ILE A 44 28.39 5.39 -0.29
N VAL A 45 29.58 5.67 0.23
CA VAL A 45 29.77 6.07 1.62
C VAL A 45 29.32 7.53 1.80
N ARG A 46 28.88 7.87 3.01
CA ARG A 46 28.58 9.26 3.40
C ARG A 46 29.83 10.12 3.25
N GLY A 47 29.73 11.22 2.51
CA GLY A 47 30.85 12.13 2.26
C GLY A 47 30.46 13.27 1.33
N GLN A 48 31.46 13.91 0.69
CA GLN A 48 31.25 15.11 -0.12
C GLN A 48 30.20 14.93 -1.24
N LYS A 49 30.19 13.78 -1.91
CA LYS A 49 29.17 13.47 -2.95
C LYS A 49 27.73 13.55 -2.44
N LEU A 50 27.48 13.17 -1.18
CA LEU A 50 26.16 13.34 -0.55
C LEU A 50 25.91 14.82 -0.24
N VAL A 51 26.91 15.52 0.32
CA VAL A 51 26.80 16.94 0.66
C VAL A 51 26.46 17.77 -0.58
N ASP A 52 27.19 17.59 -1.67
CA ASP A 52 26.98 18.30 -2.94
C ASP A 52 25.59 18.02 -3.52
N PHE A 53 25.13 16.76 -3.45
CA PHE A 53 23.80 16.38 -3.90
C PHE A 53 22.70 17.09 -3.10
N LEU A 54 22.80 17.05 -1.76
CA LEU A 54 21.83 17.69 -0.89
C LEU A 54 21.87 19.22 -1.03
N GLN A 55 23.05 19.82 -1.12
CA GLN A 55 23.22 21.25 -1.33
C GLN A 55 22.63 21.69 -2.67
N LYS A 56 22.83 20.93 -3.76
CA LYS A 56 22.21 21.18 -5.06
C LYS A 56 20.68 21.18 -4.98
N LEU A 57 20.09 20.25 -4.23
CA LEU A 57 18.63 20.20 -4.05
C LEU A 57 18.11 21.39 -3.23
N THR A 58 18.78 21.74 -2.14
CA THR A 58 18.30 22.80 -1.24
C THR A 58 18.56 24.20 -1.77
N SER A 59 19.72 24.46 -2.39
CA SER A 59 20.05 25.79 -2.96
C SER A 59 19.12 26.16 -4.11
N ARG A 60 18.69 25.17 -4.88
CA ARG A 60 17.71 25.32 -5.97
C ARG A 60 16.25 25.23 -5.50
N LYS A 61 16.00 25.13 -4.19
CA LYS A 61 14.65 25.00 -3.59
C LYS A 61 13.84 23.84 -4.17
N LEU A 62 14.52 22.77 -4.59
CA LEU A 62 13.90 21.56 -5.11
C LEU A 62 13.41 20.65 -3.97
N ALA A 63 14.15 20.66 -2.86
CA ALA A 63 13.77 19.99 -1.63
C ALA A 63 13.97 20.88 -0.40
N THR A 64 13.13 20.68 0.61
CA THR A 64 13.22 21.36 1.92
C THR A 64 13.72 20.38 2.98
N PRO A 65 14.77 20.73 3.77
CA PRO A 65 15.22 19.91 4.89
C PRO A 65 14.37 20.15 6.14
N TYR A 66 14.02 19.07 6.84
CA TYR A 66 13.41 19.06 8.16
C TYR A 66 14.39 18.47 9.17
N LEU A 67 14.55 19.15 10.30
CA LEU A 67 15.38 18.67 11.41
C LEU A 67 14.62 17.58 12.18
N CYS A 68 15.32 16.50 12.53
CA CYS A 68 14.79 15.46 13.40
C CYS A 68 15.30 15.67 14.82
N GLY A 69 14.40 15.67 15.82
CA GLY A 69 14.64 16.21 17.17
C GLY A 69 15.98 15.83 17.84
N HIS A 70 16.42 14.58 17.75
CA HIS A 70 17.60 14.10 18.51
C HIS A 70 18.78 13.63 17.66
N SER A 71 18.75 13.81 16.34
CA SER A 71 19.85 13.37 15.48
C SER A 71 20.24 14.45 14.47
N LYS A 72 21.52 14.49 14.08
CA LYS A 72 21.98 15.25 12.90
C LYS A 72 21.37 14.70 11.58
N ALA A 73 20.42 13.77 11.63
CA ALA A 73 19.70 13.31 10.47
C ALA A 73 18.69 14.38 10.04
N ARG A 74 18.62 14.58 8.72
CA ARG A 74 17.67 15.48 8.08
C ARG A 74 16.78 14.66 7.17
N VAL A 75 15.48 14.89 7.27
CA VAL A 75 14.51 14.43 6.29
C VAL A 75 14.40 15.49 5.20
N TYR A 76 14.45 15.09 3.95
CA TYR A 76 14.35 15.99 2.80
C TYR A 76 13.01 15.75 2.11
N HIS A 77 12.17 16.79 2.02
CA HIS A 77 10.93 16.74 1.26
C HIS A 77 11.16 17.28 -0.15
N LEU A 78 10.98 16.43 -1.16
CA LEU A 78 11.08 16.77 -2.57
C LEU A 78 9.71 17.25 -3.07
N HIS A 79 9.57 18.55 -3.34
CA HIS A 79 8.26 19.19 -3.57
C HIS A 79 8.15 19.99 -4.87
N HIS A 80 9.22 20.07 -5.67
CA HIS A 80 9.24 20.93 -6.87
C HIS A 80 8.32 20.40 -7.98
N ALA A 81 7.33 21.21 -8.40
CA ALA A 81 6.30 20.80 -9.36
C ALA A 81 6.89 20.28 -10.68
N ALA A 82 7.89 20.98 -11.24
CA ALA A 82 8.44 20.61 -12.54
C ALA A 82 9.15 19.24 -12.54
N LEU A 83 9.68 18.79 -11.40
CA LEU A 83 10.29 17.44 -11.31
C LEU A 83 9.21 16.36 -11.38
N TYR A 84 8.09 16.56 -10.67
CA TYR A 84 6.95 15.65 -10.71
C TYR A 84 6.25 15.68 -12.08
N GLU A 85 6.15 16.85 -12.70
CA GLU A 85 5.62 17.01 -14.06
C GLU A 85 6.48 16.31 -15.10
N ALA A 86 7.81 16.37 -14.97
CA ALA A 86 8.74 15.65 -15.84
C ALA A 86 8.49 14.13 -15.87
N ILE A 87 7.95 13.58 -14.77
CA ILE A 87 7.59 12.17 -14.68
C ILE A 87 6.08 11.90 -14.79
N GLU A 88 5.29 12.87 -15.24
CA GLU A 88 3.83 12.78 -15.41
C GLU A 88 3.07 12.49 -14.09
N GLN A 89 3.61 12.96 -12.95
CA GLN A 89 3.07 12.76 -11.60
C GLN A 89 2.82 14.09 -10.86
N ARG A 90 2.54 15.18 -11.61
CA ARG A 90 2.41 16.56 -11.10
C ARG A 90 1.46 16.70 -9.89
N ASP A 91 0.36 15.95 -9.90
CA ASP A 91 -0.73 16.03 -8.92
C ASP A 91 -0.65 14.97 -7.81
N VAL A 92 0.44 14.19 -7.76
CA VAL A 92 0.65 13.22 -6.68
C VAL A 92 0.84 13.95 -5.34
N ARG A 93 0.13 13.44 -4.32
CA ARG A 93 0.10 14.04 -2.97
C ARG A 93 1.47 14.08 -2.29
N PHE A 94 2.42 13.23 -2.68
CA PHE A 94 3.78 13.18 -2.12
C PHE A 94 4.54 14.51 -2.24
N ARG A 95 4.17 15.33 -3.24
CA ARG A 95 4.71 16.68 -3.41
C ARG A 95 4.23 17.68 -2.36
N LYS A 96 3.08 17.42 -1.73
CA LYS A 96 2.45 18.30 -0.74
C LYS A 96 2.98 18.00 0.66
N ARG A 97 2.80 18.95 1.58
CA ARG A 97 3.12 18.73 3.00
C ARG A 97 2.26 17.59 3.56
N MET A 98 2.85 16.81 4.46
CA MET A 98 2.22 15.65 5.09
C MET A 98 2.49 15.68 6.59
N ALA A 99 1.62 15.01 7.36
CA ALA A 99 1.85 14.81 8.77
C ALA A 99 3.12 13.96 9.00
N ALA A 100 3.83 14.19 10.10
CA ALA A 100 5.11 13.54 10.38
C ALA A 100 5.02 12.00 10.36
N GLY A 101 3.98 11.41 10.93
CA GLY A 101 3.74 9.96 10.90
C GLY A 101 3.64 9.44 9.46
N GLN A 102 2.88 10.12 8.60
CA GLN A 102 2.76 9.73 7.19
C GLN A 102 4.08 9.89 6.42
N ALA A 103 4.86 10.92 6.71
CA ALA A 103 6.19 11.06 6.12
C ALA A 103 7.12 9.91 6.56
N LEU A 104 7.01 9.47 7.81
CA LEU A 104 7.78 8.34 8.34
C LEU A 104 7.43 7.02 7.65
N GLU A 105 6.14 6.75 7.46
CA GLU A 105 5.64 5.60 6.69
C GLU A 105 6.21 5.57 5.28
N ARG A 106 6.25 6.73 4.61
CA ARG A 106 6.78 6.87 3.26
C ARG A 106 8.29 6.64 3.21
N LEU A 107 9.02 7.07 4.24
CA LEU A 107 10.45 6.76 4.39
C LEU A 107 10.70 5.26 4.57
N MET A 108 9.85 4.56 5.34
CA MET A 108 9.94 3.11 5.50
C MET A 108 9.71 2.38 4.16
N ILE A 109 8.66 2.77 3.43
CA ILE A 109 8.37 2.22 2.10
C ILE A 109 9.55 2.44 1.15
N LEU A 110 10.11 3.66 1.12
CA LEU A 110 11.26 3.96 0.27
C LEU A 110 12.49 3.12 0.63
N ASP A 111 12.78 2.93 1.93
CA ASP A 111 13.87 2.07 2.39
C ASP A 111 13.70 0.63 1.87
N HIS A 112 12.47 0.10 1.84
CA HIS A 112 12.21 -1.22 1.25
C HIS A 112 12.45 -1.25 -0.26
N VAL A 113 11.85 -0.30 -0.99
CA VAL A 113 11.94 -0.19 -2.47
C VAL A 113 13.38 -0.10 -2.95
N ILE A 114 14.20 0.77 -2.36
CA ILE A 114 15.59 0.97 -2.81
C ILE A 114 16.53 -0.18 -2.43
N THR A 115 16.13 -0.99 -1.44
CA THR A 115 16.91 -2.16 -1.00
C THR A 115 16.62 -3.38 -1.89
N HIS A 116 15.36 -3.56 -2.28
CA HIS A 116 14.89 -4.72 -3.06
C HIS A 116 14.79 -4.38 -4.54
N ARG A 117 15.96 -4.22 -5.18
CA ARG A 117 16.09 -3.79 -6.58
C ARG A 117 15.90 -4.92 -7.60
N GLU A 118 15.74 -6.14 -7.13
CA GLU A 118 15.33 -7.29 -7.95
C GLU A 118 13.90 -7.15 -8.48
N PHE A 119 13.06 -6.33 -7.84
CA PHE A 119 11.72 -6.02 -8.33
C PHE A 119 11.70 -4.72 -9.14
N ARG A 120 10.88 -4.72 -10.20
CA ARG A 120 10.40 -3.49 -10.82
C ARG A 120 9.21 -2.97 -10.00
N TRP A 121 9.39 -1.86 -9.30
CA TRP A 121 8.36 -1.27 -8.46
C TRP A 121 7.40 -0.37 -9.24
N LEU A 122 6.11 -0.71 -9.24
CA LEU A 122 5.03 0.11 -9.79
C LEU A 122 4.54 1.10 -8.73
N GLY A 123 4.84 2.38 -8.92
CA GLY A 123 4.49 3.45 -7.97
C GLY A 123 3.18 4.16 -8.32
N SER A 124 3.08 4.63 -9.57
CA SER A 124 1.95 5.46 -10.00
C SER A 124 0.68 4.67 -10.27
N GLU A 125 -0.46 5.33 -10.20
CA GLU A 125 -1.74 4.75 -10.62
C GLU A 125 -1.70 4.34 -12.10
N GLN A 126 -1.15 5.21 -12.96
CA GLN A 126 -1.04 4.95 -14.39
C GLN A 126 -0.21 3.71 -14.68
N ASP A 127 0.95 3.55 -14.03
CA ASP A 127 1.82 2.38 -14.25
C ASP A 127 1.13 1.08 -13.82
N LYS A 128 0.42 1.10 -12.69
CA LYS A 128 -0.30 -0.08 -12.19
C LYS A 128 -1.45 -0.45 -13.11
N VAL A 129 -2.27 0.52 -13.51
CA VAL A 129 -3.40 0.29 -14.43
C VAL A 129 -2.88 -0.24 -15.77
N ALA A 130 -1.88 0.42 -16.37
CA ALA A 130 -1.30 -0.03 -17.64
C ALA A 130 -0.71 -1.44 -17.54
N HIS A 131 0.03 -1.73 -16.47
CA HIS A 131 0.60 -3.06 -16.24
C HIS A 131 -0.48 -4.13 -16.15
N PHE A 132 -1.46 -3.97 -15.26
CA PHE A 132 -2.44 -5.04 -15.02
C PHE A 132 -3.46 -5.21 -16.14
N LEU A 133 -3.80 -4.16 -16.89
CA LEU A 133 -4.61 -4.30 -18.11
C LEU A 133 -3.87 -5.03 -19.23
N THR A 134 -2.53 -5.00 -19.21
CA THR A 134 -1.71 -5.70 -20.20
C THR A 134 -1.42 -7.14 -19.79
N THR A 135 -1.21 -7.40 -18.50
CA THR A 135 -0.77 -8.71 -17.99
C THR A 135 -1.91 -9.62 -17.53
N THR A 136 -3.15 -9.13 -17.46
CA THR A 136 -4.30 -9.92 -17.01
C THR A 136 -5.47 -9.73 -17.98
N SER A 137 -6.45 -10.63 -17.94
CA SER A 137 -7.71 -10.49 -18.68
C SER A 137 -8.74 -9.62 -17.95
N LEU A 138 -8.34 -8.90 -16.90
CA LEU A 138 -9.26 -8.08 -16.13
C LEU A 138 -9.64 -6.81 -16.89
N GLU A 139 -10.92 -6.48 -16.84
CA GLU A 139 -11.38 -5.17 -17.23
C GLU A 139 -10.92 -4.11 -16.22
N ARG A 140 -10.86 -2.85 -16.66
CA ARG A 140 -10.39 -1.72 -15.83
C ARG A 140 -11.23 -1.54 -14.57
N ASP A 141 -12.48 -1.93 -14.62
CA ASP A 141 -13.43 -1.77 -13.54
C ASP A 141 -13.19 -2.85 -12.44
N ALA A 142 -12.68 -4.02 -12.79
CA ALA A 142 -12.27 -5.07 -11.85
C ALA A 142 -10.97 -4.76 -11.10
N LEU A 143 -10.20 -3.75 -11.54
CA LEU A 143 -8.99 -3.32 -10.84
C LEU A 143 -9.29 -2.69 -9.46
N PRO A 144 -8.37 -2.77 -8.49
CA PRO A 144 -8.52 -2.16 -7.17
C PRO A 144 -8.90 -0.68 -7.27
N ARG A 145 -10.05 -0.30 -6.72
CA ARG A 145 -10.60 1.05 -6.88
C ARG A 145 -11.33 1.57 -5.64
N LEU A 146 -11.50 2.89 -5.59
CA LEU A 146 -12.36 3.56 -4.62
C LEU A 146 -13.08 4.74 -5.29
N ALA A 147 -14.40 4.78 -5.13
CA ALA A 147 -15.24 5.87 -5.58
C ALA A 147 -15.41 6.93 -4.47
N PHE A 148 -15.35 8.19 -4.86
CA PHE A 148 -15.53 9.38 -4.00
C PHE A 148 -16.64 10.27 -4.57
N GLY A 149 -17.39 10.92 -3.68
CA GLY A 149 -18.48 11.83 -4.07
C GLY A 149 -19.85 11.15 -4.09
N VAL A 150 -20.87 11.93 -4.41
CA VAL A 150 -22.27 11.50 -4.52
C VAL A 150 -22.70 11.71 -5.97
N ARG A 151 -23.54 10.83 -6.50
CA ARG A 151 -24.07 10.97 -7.87
C ARG A 151 -24.70 12.37 -8.06
N PRO A 152 -24.48 13.04 -9.21
CA PRO A 152 -23.77 12.56 -10.41
C PRO A 152 -22.23 12.73 -10.37
N ASN A 153 -21.67 13.44 -9.38
CA ASN A 153 -20.26 13.82 -9.33
C ASN A 153 -19.41 12.78 -8.59
N VAL A 154 -19.17 11.63 -9.23
CA VAL A 154 -18.37 10.53 -8.68
C VAL A 154 -16.98 10.50 -9.31
N THR A 155 -15.94 10.54 -8.48
CA THR A 155 -14.55 10.30 -8.90
C THR A 155 -14.11 8.89 -8.54
N ILE A 156 -13.64 8.11 -9.51
CA ILE A 156 -13.06 6.78 -9.27
C ILE A 156 -11.53 6.92 -9.28
N ARG A 157 -10.87 6.39 -8.24
CA ARG A 157 -9.42 6.27 -8.18
C ARG A 157 -9.01 4.82 -8.16
N HIS A 158 -8.10 4.43 -9.05
CA HIS A 158 -7.50 3.11 -9.04
C HIS A 158 -6.31 3.06 -8.08
N PHE A 159 -6.08 1.91 -7.46
CA PHE A 159 -5.01 1.66 -6.49
C PHE A 159 -4.88 2.77 -5.41
N PRO A 160 -5.97 3.09 -4.68
CA PRO A 160 -6.05 4.26 -3.80
C PRO A 160 -5.07 4.24 -2.61
N ASP A 161 -4.53 3.06 -2.27
CA ASP A 161 -3.59 2.86 -1.15
C ASP A 161 -2.23 3.52 -1.40
N LYS A 162 -1.87 3.76 -2.68
CA LYS A 162 -0.58 4.35 -3.08
C LYS A 162 0.62 3.57 -2.51
N LEU A 163 0.47 2.26 -2.33
CA LEU A 163 1.55 1.35 -1.91
C LEU A 163 2.23 0.77 -3.16
N PRO A 164 3.57 0.65 -3.20
CA PRO A 164 4.24 0.06 -4.35
C PRO A 164 3.81 -1.39 -4.58
N ILE A 165 3.79 -1.81 -5.84
CA ILE A 165 3.63 -3.22 -6.21
C ILE A 165 4.89 -3.64 -6.96
N GLY A 166 5.60 -4.63 -6.42
CA GLY A 166 6.81 -5.17 -7.03
C GLY A 166 6.44 -6.20 -8.09
N VAL A 167 7.13 -6.17 -9.22
CA VAL A 167 7.00 -7.17 -10.28
C VAL A 167 8.36 -7.82 -10.46
N SER A 168 8.42 -9.15 -10.38
CA SER A 168 9.65 -9.89 -10.63
C SER A 168 10.17 -9.68 -12.06
N PRO A 169 11.47 -9.94 -12.33
CA PRO A 169 12.04 -9.75 -13.66
C PRO A 169 11.36 -10.58 -14.76
N ASP A 170 10.82 -11.76 -14.42
CA ASP A 170 10.07 -12.62 -15.33
C ASP A 170 8.59 -12.20 -15.50
N GLY A 171 8.13 -11.19 -14.76
CA GLY A 171 6.76 -10.68 -14.81
C GLY A 171 5.71 -11.57 -14.15
N ARG A 172 6.09 -12.71 -13.55
CA ARG A 172 5.14 -13.71 -13.05
C ARG A 172 4.76 -13.55 -11.58
N MET A 173 5.64 -12.99 -10.77
CA MET A 173 5.47 -12.85 -9.32
C MET A 173 5.20 -11.39 -8.97
N HIS A 174 4.08 -11.11 -8.30
CA HIS A 174 3.70 -9.77 -7.89
C HIS A 174 3.69 -9.61 -6.37
N THR A 175 4.50 -8.69 -5.86
CA THR A 175 4.65 -8.42 -4.42
C THR A 175 3.85 -7.17 -4.05
N PHE A 176 2.78 -7.34 -3.29
CA PHE A 176 1.94 -6.26 -2.79
C PHE A 176 2.43 -5.86 -1.39
N LEU A 177 2.93 -4.63 -1.25
CA LEU A 177 3.41 -4.14 0.04
C LEU A 177 2.26 -3.68 0.92
N TYR A 178 2.37 -3.95 2.22
CA TYR A 178 1.57 -3.32 3.26
C TYR A 178 2.45 -2.96 4.45
N LEU A 179 2.29 -1.76 5.02
CA LEU A 179 3.08 -1.32 6.17
C LEU A 179 2.26 -1.48 7.45
N LEU A 180 2.83 -2.17 8.45
CA LEU A 180 2.23 -2.30 9.76
C LEU A 180 2.40 -0.97 10.53
N VAL A 181 1.31 -0.20 10.59
CA VAL A 181 1.24 1.10 11.29
C VAL A 181 0.13 1.19 12.33
N ASN A 182 -0.92 0.38 12.18
CA ASN A 182 -2.10 0.42 13.02
C ASN A 182 -2.24 -0.90 13.79
N PRO A 183 -2.42 -0.88 15.12
CA PRO A 183 -2.68 -2.10 15.88
C PRO A 183 -4.00 -2.79 15.47
N VAL A 184 -4.95 -2.05 14.91
CA VAL A 184 -6.22 -2.60 14.43
C VAL A 184 -6.15 -2.85 12.91
N PRO A 185 -6.27 -4.10 12.43
CA PRO A 185 -6.10 -4.44 11.01
C PRO A 185 -7.34 -4.16 10.14
N TYR A 186 -8.10 -3.09 10.44
CA TYR A 186 -9.29 -2.75 9.67
C TYR A 186 -8.96 -2.35 8.23
N ASP A 187 -8.03 -1.40 8.06
CA ASP A 187 -7.62 -0.94 6.73
C ASP A 187 -6.93 -2.04 5.92
N PHE A 188 -6.23 -2.95 6.61
CA PHE A 188 -5.62 -4.12 5.98
C PHE A 188 -6.67 -5.07 5.41
N ARG A 189 -7.76 -5.31 6.15
CA ARG A 189 -8.90 -6.10 5.65
C ARG A 189 -9.51 -5.49 4.39
N VAL A 190 -9.70 -4.16 4.40
CA VAL A 190 -10.22 -3.43 3.24
C VAL A 190 -9.25 -3.53 2.06
N PHE A 191 -7.94 -3.41 2.32
CA PHE A 191 -6.89 -3.57 1.32
C PHE A 191 -6.94 -4.96 0.67
N LEU A 192 -6.96 -6.04 1.44
CA LEU A 192 -7.00 -7.41 0.91
C LEU A 192 -8.20 -7.63 0.00
N ARG A 193 -9.39 -7.20 0.44
CA ARG A 193 -10.64 -7.33 -0.35
C ARG A 193 -10.61 -6.55 -1.64
N ARG A 194 -10.12 -5.31 -1.59
CA ARG A 194 -10.02 -4.46 -2.79
C ARG A 194 -9.09 -5.09 -3.84
N HIS A 195 -8.13 -5.89 -3.41
CA HIS A 195 -7.18 -6.57 -4.30
C HIS A 195 -7.59 -8.00 -4.66
N ALA A 196 -8.63 -8.57 -4.05
CA ALA A 196 -8.97 -9.99 -4.21
C ALA A 196 -9.17 -10.41 -5.67
N GLU A 197 -9.95 -9.66 -6.46
CA GLU A 197 -10.12 -9.97 -7.89
C GLU A 197 -8.82 -9.92 -8.68
N LEU A 198 -7.97 -8.94 -8.38
CA LEU A 198 -6.65 -8.85 -8.99
C LEU A 198 -5.78 -10.05 -8.64
N LEU A 199 -5.73 -10.44 -7.37
CA LEU A 199 -4.93 -11.58 -6.91
C LEU A 199 -5.37 -12.89 -7.59
N ARG A 200 -6.67 -13.07 -7.86
CA ARG A 200 -7.19 -14.25 -8.57
C ARG A 200 -6.70 -14.35 -10.00
N ALA A 201 -6.45 -13.22 -10.65
CA ALA A 201 -6.04 -13.16 -12.04
C ALA A 201 -4.51 -13.29 -12.23
N LEU A 202 -3.75 -13.36 -11.14
CA LEU A 202 -2.29 -13.41 -11.19
C LEU A 202 -1.77 -14.84 -11.03
N PRO A 203 -0.72 -15.23 -11.75
CA PRO A 203 -0.17 -16.59 -11.66
C PRO A 203 0.57 -16.82 -10.34
N ALA A 204 1.18 -15.79 -9.76
CA ALA A 204 1.75 -15.84 -8.41
C ALA A 204 1.76 -14.45 -7.76
N TRP A 205 1.48 -14.38 -6.46
CA TRP A 205 1.43 -13.12 -5.72
C TRP A 205 1.84 -13.30 -4.25
N SER A 206 2.39 -12.25 -3.64
CA SER A 206 2.65 -12.21 -2.21
C SER A 206 2.14 -10.93 -1.59
N ILE A 207 1.53 -11.04 -0.41
CA ILE A 207 1.27 -9.90 0.47
C ILE A 207 2.46 -9.79 1.40
N ARG A 208 3.30 -8.77 1.19
CA ARG A 208 4.49 -8.54 2.01
C ARG A 208 4.22 -7.46 3.05
N LEU A 209 4.08 -7.90 4.29
CA LEU A 209 3.90 -7.04 5.45
C LEU A 209 5.26 -6.52 5.92
N LEU A 210 5.45 -5.21 5.83
CA LEU A 210 6.59 -4.51 6.41
C LEU A 210 6.32 -4.28 7.90
N VAL A 211 7.17 -4.85 8.74
CA VAL A 211 7.03 -4.81 10.21
C VAL A 211 8.13 -3.93 10.80
N PRO A 212 7.83 -2.68 11.21
CA PRO A 212 8.81 -1.85 11.90
C PRO A 212 9.15 -2.45 13.26
N VAL A 213 10.39 -2.93 13.41
CA VAL A 213 10.89 -3.47 14.69
C VAL A 213 11.90 -2.48 15.24
N ASP A 214 11.58 -1.86 16.38
CA ASP A 214 12.54 -1.06 17.14
C ASP A 214 13.25 -1.92 18.20
N GLN A 215 14.45 -1.51 18.59
CA GLN A 215 15.26 -2.16 19.63
C GLN A 215 14.58 -2.16 21.01
N THR A 216 13.55 -1.33 21.19
CA THR A 216 12.73 -1.26 22.40
C THR A 216 11.52 -2.18 22.37
N ASP A 217 11.29 -2.94 21.29
CA ASP A 217 10.23 -3.95 21.19
C ASP A 217 10.58 -5.21 22.00
N ARG A 218 10.87 -5.03 23.30
CA ARG A 218 11.32 -6.11 24.20
C ARG A 218 10.23 -7.16 24.43
N ASP A 219 8.97 -6.75 24.31
CA ASP A 219 7.81 -7.60 24.59
C ASP A 219 7.27 -8.31 23.34
N GLY A 220 7.93 -8.13 22.18
CA GLY A 220 7.52 -8.75 20.92
C GLY A 220 6.19 -8.23 20.38
N TRP A 221 5.82 -6.98 20.70
CA TRP A 221 4.57 -6.36 20.31
C TRP A 221 4.43 -6.27 18.79
N ALA A 222 5.49 -5.91 18.06
CA ALA A 222 5.43 -5.85 16.61
C ALA A 222 5.18 -7.24 15.99
N GLN A 223 5.69 -8.29 16.63
CA GLN A 223 5.47 -9.66 16.19
C GLN A 223 4.05 -10.14 16.48
N HIS A 224 3.52 -9.83 17.66
CA HIS A 224 2.13 -10.13 18.00
C HIS A 224 1.15 -9.44 17.03
N LEU A 225 1.38 -8.16 16.72
CA LEU A 225 0.59 -7.46 15.70
C LEU A 225 0.76 -8.09 14.32
N ALA A 226 1.96 -8.55 13.95
CA ALA A 226 2.16 -9.25 12.68
C ALA A 226 1.38 -10.58 12.63
N ASP A 227 1.26 -11.30 13.74
CA ASP A 227 0.43 -12.50 13.87
C ASP A 227 -1.06 -12.17 13.65
N ASP A 228 -1.56 -11.08 14.24
CA ASP A 228 -2.93 -10.62 14.04
C ASP A 228 -3.22 -10.30 12.56
N TYR A 229 -2.29 -9.62 11.89
CA TYR A 229 -2.40 -9.33 10.47
C TYR A 229 -2.39 -10.61 9.62
N GLU A 230 -1.53 -11.58 9.95
CA GLU A 230 -1.56 -12.87 9.28
C GLU A 230 -2.88 -13.62 9.52
N GLY A 231 -3.44 -13.52 10.73
CA GLY A 231 -4.78 -14.03 11.05
C GLY A 231 -5.86 -13.40 10.16
N VAL A 232 -5.81 -12.08 9.95
CA VAL A 232 -6.71 -11.39 9.02
C VAL A 232 -6.49 -11.84 7.58
N PHE A 233 -5.24 -11.99 7.14
CA PHE A 233 -4.92 -12.52 5.81
C PHE A 233 -5.57 -13.89 5.59
N ARG A 234 -5.40 -14.82 6.54
CA ARG A 234 -6.01 -16.15 6.45
C ARG A 234 -7.54 -16.08 6.41
N GLN A 235 -8.15 -15.29 7.30
CA GLN A 235 -9.60 -15.12 7.34
C GLN A 235 -10.19 -14.55 6.04
N GLU A 236 -9.47 -13.65 5.37
CA GLU A 236 -9.95 -12.98 4.17
C GLU A 236 -9.69 -13.75 2.88
N LEU A 237 -8.49 -14.34 2.74
CA LEU A 237 -8.05 -14.90 1.46
C LEU A 237 -7.91 -16.44 1.49
N ALA A 238 -7.63 -17.04 2.64
CA ALA A 238 -7.40 -18.48 2.76
C ALA A 238 -8.62 -19.26 3.27
N SER A 239 -9.62 -18.59 3.86
CA SER A 239 -10.78 -19.22 4.46
C SER A 239 -12.06 -18.75 3.76
N PRO A 240 -12.46 -19.31 2.61
CA PRO A 240 -13.70 -18.94 1.94
C PRO A 240 -14.92 -19.18 2.84
N LEU A 241 -16.01 -18.47 2.58
CA LEU A 241 -17.28 -18.72 3.27
C LEU A 241 -17.82 -20.09 2.90
N ASP A 242 -18.17 -20.89 3.91
CA ASP A 242 -18.93 -22.11 3.70
C ASP A 242 -20.36 -21.79 3.24
N THR A 243 -21.01 -22.77 2.62
CA THR A 243 -22.36 -22.62 2.04
C THR A 243 -23.41 -22.22 3.08
N VAL A 244 -23.31 -22.73 4.32
CA VAL A 244 -24.27 -22.44 5.39
C VAL A 244 -24.12 -20.98 5.83
N THR A 245 -22.90 -20.54 6.10
CA THR A 245 -22.62 -19.15 6.46
C THR A 245 -23.00 -18.18 5.34
N ALA A 246 -22.74 -18.56 4.09
CA ALA A 246 -23.07 -17.74 2.92
C ALA A 246 -24.58 -17.58 2.73
N ASN A 247 -25.35 -18.67 2.86
CA ASN A 247 -26.81 -18.63 2.76
C ASN A 247 -27.43 -17.83 3.91
N GLU A 248 -26.91 -17.98 5.13
CA GLU A 248 -27.35 -17.19 6.28
C GLU A 248 -27.04 -15.69 6.10
N LEU A 249 -25.91 -15.35 5.46
CA LEU A 249 -25.55 -13.98 5.15
C LEU A 249 -26.46 -13.35 4.09
N ARG A 250 -26.83 -14.10 3.03
CA ARG A 250 -27.80 -13.64 2.03
C ARG A 250 -29.14 -13.36 2.66
N TRP A 251 -29.67 -14.32 3.42
CA TRP A 251 -30.92 -14.15 4.16
C TRP A 251 -30.87 -12.92 5.08
N PHE A 252 -29.79 -12.76 5.86
CA PHE A 252 -29.65 -11.63 6.77
C PHE A 252 -29.68 -10.27 6.05
N TRP A 253 -29.06 -10.20 4.88
CA TRP A 253 -29.05 -9.00 4.06
C TRP A 253 -30.45 -8.69 3.50
N GLU A 254 -31.10 -9.68 2.90
CA GLU A 254 -32.47 -9.57 2.37
C GLU A 254 -33.47 -9.18 3.47
N ALA A 255 -33.40 -9.82 4.64
CA ALA A 255 -34.26 -9.54 5.78
C ALA A 255 -34.06 -8.12 6.35
N GLN A 256 -32.84 -7.56 6.26
CA GLN A 256 -32.62 -6.15 6.62
C GLN A 256 -33.26 -5.18 5.64
N THR A 257 -33.28 -5.51 4.35
CA THR A 257 -33.89 -4.64 3.32
C THR A 257 -35.41 -4.66 3.33
N LEU A 258 -36.02 -5.82 3.61
CA LEU A 258 -37.46 -6.03 3.54
C LEU A 258 -38.19 -5.84 4.88
N GLY A 259 -37.46 -5.83 6.01
CA GLY A 259 -38.01 -5.77 7.35
C GLY A 259 -38.53 -7.15 7.82
N SER A 260 -37.88 -7.73 8.83
CA SER A 260 -38.27 -9.05 9.38
C SER A 260 -39.37 -8.96 10.44
N GLY A 261 -40.32 -9.91 10.45
CA GLY A 261 -41.35 -10.02 11.49
C GLY A 261 -40.85 -10.54 12.86
N VAL A 262 -41.72 -10.49 13.88
CA VAL A 262 -41.40 -10.82 15.29
C VAL A 262 -40.87 -12.26 15.48
N ALA A 263 -41.34 -13.23 14.69
CA ALA A 263 -40.91 -14.63 14.77
C ALA A 263 -39.42 -14.83 14.39
N GLU A 264 -38.84 -13.93 13.60
CA GLU A 264 -37.44 -14.00 13.17
C GLU A 264 -36.49 -13.25 14.10
N GLU A 265 -36.98 -12.59 15.15
CA GLU A 265 -36.16 -11.71 16.00
C GLU A 265 -35.00 -12.44 16.68
N LYS A 266 -35.18 -13.70 17.08
CA LYS A 266 -34.10 -14.52 17.66
C LYS A 266 -33.01 -14.84 16.62
N ARG A 267 -33.40 -15.24 15.40
CA ARG A 267 -32.48 -15.51 14.29
C ARG A 267 -31.74 -14.24 13.88
N MET A 268 -32.47 -13.13 13.77
CA MET A 268 -31.94 -11.80 13.48
C MET A 268 -30.90 -11.35 14.52
N ARG A 269 -31.18 -11.54 15.82
CA ARG A 269 -30.21 -11.24 16.89
C ARG A 269 -28.92 -12.07 16.77
N ARG A 270 -29.03 -13.36 16.47
CA ARG A 270 -27.86 -14.24 16.25
C ARG A 270 -27.06 -13.80 15.02
N ALA A 271 -27.74 -13.52 13.92
CA ALA A 271 -27.12 -13.05 12.68
C ALA A 271 -26.42 -11.69 12.88
N ARG A 272 -27.02 -10.73 13.61
CA ARG A 272 -26.36 -9.45 13.97
C ARG A 272 -25.08 -9.64 14.79
N ARG A 273 -25.03 -10.65 15.67
CA ARG A 273 -23.82 -10.95 16.45
C ARG A 273 -22.70 -11.50 15.55
N ILE A 274 -23.02 -12.42 14.65
CA ILE A 274 -22.05 -13.07 13.74
C ILE A 274 -21.60 -12.08 12.65
N PHE A 275 -22.55 -11.52 11.91
CA PHE A 275 -22.29 -10.60 10.79
C PHE A 275 -21.94 -9.18 11.25
N GLY A 276 -22.04 -8.91 12.55
CA GLY A 276 -21.48 -7.73 13.20
C GLY A 276 -20.00 -7.82 13.51
N THR A 277 -19.32 -8.94 13.23
CA THR A 277 -17.85 -9.05 13.43
C THR A 277 -17.06 -8.32 12.34
N PRO A 278 -15.78 -7.95 12.57
CA PRO A 278 -14.98 -7.17 11.62
C PRO A 278 -14.91 -7.78 10.21
N ARG A 279 -14.86 -9.12 10.11
CA ARG A 279 -14.89 -9.85 8.83
C ARG A 279 -16.11 -9.43 8.02
N PHE A 280 -17.32 -9.63 8.52
CA PHE A 280 -18.53 -9.35 7.74
C PHE A 280 -18.86 -7.86 7.63
N ARG A 281 -18.48 -7.02 8.62
CA ARG A 281 -18.65 -5.56 8.51
C ARG A 281 -17.96 -4.98 7.29
N GLY A 282 -16.74 -5.42 6.98
CA GLY A 282 -16.06 -4.92 5.78
C GLY A 282 -16.67 -5.45 4.48
N LEU A 283 -17.49 -6.50 4.51
CA LEU A 283 -18.10 -7.12 3.32
C LEU A 283 -19.38 -6.37 2.95
N ARG A 284 -19.98 -5.68 3.92
CA ARG A 284 -21.14 -4.81 3.76
C ARG A 284 -21.04 -3.88 2.56
N ARG A 285 -19.90 -3.21 2.37
CA ARG A 285 -19.72 -2.29 1.23
C ARG A 285 -19.73 -3.00 -0.12
N ALA A 286 -19.20 -4.23 -0.20
CA ALA A 286 -19.26 -5.04 -1.40
C ALA A 286 -20.69 -5.55 -1.65
N LEU A 287 -21.42 -5.95 -0.60
CA LEU A 287 -22.83 -6.32 -0.69
C LEU A 287 -23.73 -5.15 -1.14
N GLU A 288 -23.44 -3.93 -0.68
CA GLU A 288 -24.15 -2.72 -1.10
C GLU A 288 -23.94 -2.38 -2.59
N LEU A 289 -22.78 -2.75 -3.16
CA LEU A 289 -22.42 -2.44 -4.54
C LEU A 289 -22.77 -3.56 -5.52
N ASP A 290 -22.43 -4.80 -5.15
CA ASP A 290 -22.48 -5.97 -6.04
C ASP A 290 -23.57 -6.98 -5.62
N GLY A 291 -24.31 -6.71 -4.55
CA GLY A 291 -25.39 -7.57 -4.06
C GLY A 291 -24.91 -8.99 -3.75
N SER A 292 -25.71 -9.98 -4.13
CA SER A 292 -25.43 -11.41 -3.89
C SER A 292 -24.11 -11.90 -4.52
N ARG A 293 -23.63 -11.24 -5.58
CA ARG A 293 -22.34 -11.58 -6.22
C ARG A 293 -21.17 -11.42 -5.24
N ALA A 294 -21.24 -10.47 -4.30
CA ALA A 294 -20.21 -10.32 -3.28
C ALA A 294 -20.12 -11.54 -2.35
N VAL A 295 -21.23 -12.25 -2.14
CA VAL A 295 -21.24 -13.52 -1.39
C VAL A 295 -20.61 -14.64 -2.22
N ASP A 296 -20.96 -14.76 -3.50
CA ASP A 296 -20.37 -15.76 -4.42
C ASP A 296 -18.83 -15.61 -4.47
N VAL A 297 -18.36 -14.38 -4.59
CA VAL A 297 -16.93 -14.05 -4.56
C VAL A 297 -16.27 -14.45 -3.24
N ALA A 298 -16.95 -14.25 -2.11
CA ALA A 298 -16.46 -14.64 -0.78
C ALA A 298 -16.49 -16.16 -0.52
N MET A 299 -17.28 -16.91 -1.29
CA MET A 299 -17.29 -18.38 -1.29
C MET A 299 -16.22 -18.99 -2.20
N SER A 300 -15.68 -18.21 -3.16
CA SER A 300 -14.71 -18.71 -4.12
C SER A 300 -13.44 -19.24 -3.45
N ARG A 301 -13.08 -20.48 -3.78
CA ARG A 301 -11.86 -21.15 -3.28
C ARG A 301 -10.58 -20.72 -3.99
N SER A 302 -10.67 -19.98 -5.11
CA SER A 302 -9.51 -19.75 -5.99
C SER A 302 -8.29 -19.14 -5.28
N LEU A 303 -8.50 -18.23 -4.32
CA LEU A 303 -7.41 -17.65 -3.54
C LEU A 303 -6.86 -18.60 -2.49
N ALA A 304 -7.72 -19.40 -1.86
CA ALA A 304 -7.32 -20.42 -0.92
C ALA A 304 -6.48 -21.51 -1.61
N ASP A 305 -6.93 -21.97 -2.78
CA ASP A 305 -6.22 -22.98 -3.57
C ASP A 305 -4.87 -22.44 -4.06
N ALA A 306 -4.78 -21.16 -4.46
CA ALA A 306 -3.51 -20.52 -4.79
C ALA A 306 -2.56 -20.46 -3.57
N ILE A 307 -3.07 -20.23 -2.37
CA ILE A 307 -2.27 -20.25 -1.13
C ILE A 307 -1.80 -21.67 -0.80
N GLU A 308 -2.68 -22.67 -0.91
CA GLU A 308 -2.35 -24.09 -0.70
C GLU A 308 -1.27 -24.57 -1.68
N ARG A 309 -1.28 -24.08 -2.93
CA ARG A 309 -0.26 -24.34 -3.95
C ARG A 309 1.01 -23.51 -3.81
N ASN A 310 1.08 -22.63 -2.80
CA ASN A 310 2.20 -21.72 -2.58
C ASN A 310 2.41 -20.75 -3.78
N GLU A 311 1.35 -20.44 -4.52
CA GLU A 311 1.29 -19.42 -5.57
C GLU A 311 0.86 -18.06 -4.98
N GLY A 312 0.04 -18.09 -3.93
CA GLY A 312 -0.32 -16.96 -3.07
C GLY A 312 0.36 -17.04 -1.70
N ARG A 313 1.08 -16.01 -1.27
CA ARG A 313 1.84 -16.04 -0.01
C ARG A 313 1.60 -14.82 0.87
N PHE A 314 1.76 -15.02 2.17
CA PHE A 314 1.94 -13.94 3.15
C PHE A 314 3.39 -13.94 3.63
N GLU A 315 4.06 -12.81 3.52
CA GLU A 315 5.47 -12.66 3.87
C GLU A 315 5.64 -11.54 4.89
N ARG A 316 6.43 -11.79 5.93
CA ARG A 316 6.82 -10.76 6.91
C ARG A 316 8.20 -10.25 6.56
N HIS A 317 8.37 -8.93 6.59
CA HIS A 317 9.67 -8.30 6.38
C HIS A 317 9.94 -7.32 7.52
N GLU A 318 10.84 -7.70 8.42
CA GLU A 318 11.24 -6.85 9.54
C GLU A 318 12.09 -5.67 9.07
N MET A 319 11.73 -4.48 9.53
CA MET A 319 12.43 -3.24 9.25
C MET A 319 13.18 -2.77 10.49
N ARG A 320 14.40 -3.27 10.70
CA ARG A 320 15.24 -2.96 11.87
C ARG A 320 15.99 -1.63 11.75
N ARG A 321 15.27 -0.53 11.49
CA ARG A 321 15.87 0.83 11.52
C ARG A 321 15.15 1.70 12.55
N GLN A 322 15.90 2.58 13.20
CA GLN A 322 15.41 3.49 14.24
C GLN A 322 14.61 4.67 13.65
N TYR A 323 13.47 4.38 13.03
CA TYR A 323 12.56 5.39 12.48
C TYR A 323 11.88 6.21 13.58
N LEU A 324 11.63 5.61 14.76
CA LEU A 324 11.01 6.30 15.90
C LEU A 324 11.88 7.44 16.45
N ARG A 325 13.20 7.43 16.23
CA ARG A 325 14.06 8.59 16.55
C ARG A 325 13.82 9.81 15.63
N LEU A 326 13.04 9.64 14.56
CA LEU A 326 12.58 10.71 13.68
C LEU A 326 11.19 11.26 14.08
N SER A 327 10.50 10.63 15.05
CA SER A 327 9.10 10.95 15.40
C SER A 327 8.93 12.30 16.12
N HIS A 328 9.97 12.82 16.76
CA HIS A 328 10.00 14.18 17.33
C HIS A 328 10.02 15.30 16.27
N LEU A 329 9.59 15.02 15.03
CA LEU A 329 9.16 16.03 14.04
C LEU A 329 7.94 16.86 14.51
N VAL A 330 7.42 16.60 15.71
CA VAL A 330 6.40 17.41 16.39
C VAL A 330 7.04 18.67 16.99
N GLY A 331 7.31 19.63 16.11
CA GLY A 331 7.38 21.04 16.41
C GLY A 331 6.33 21.74 15.57
N THR A 332 5.31 22.27 16.25
CA THR A 332 4.21 23.13 15.76
C THR A 332 4.34 23.71 14.36
N ALA A 333 3.33 23.45 13.53
CA ALA A 333 2.85 24.37 12.50
C ALA A 333 1.33 24.28 12.40
#